data_AF-A0A4C1WE39-F1
#
_entry.id   AF-A0A4C1WE39-F1
#
_cell.length_a   1.000
_cell.length_b   1.000
_cell.length_c   1.000
_cell.angle_alpha   90.00
_cell.angle_beta   90.00
_cell.angle_gamma   90.00
#
_symmetry.space_group_name_H-M   'P 1'
#
loop_
_entity.id
_entity.type
_entity.pdbx_description
1 polymer ?
#
loop_
_entity_poly.entity_id
_entity_poly.type
_entity_poly.pdbx_seq_one_letter_code
_entity_poly.pdbx_strand_id
1 'polypeptide(L)'
;MNYYAYRMMIRTHEENVILKCRRLFQQFAVDMYVKVETERLAFIRFNQAKLRSEDYIHLRDAIHSDGDVQNIGRLTILPSTYIGSPRHMHEYAQDAMTYVRNYGTPDLFITVTCNPKWTEIERELEPGQKPQDRHDIIARVFQQNSRL
;
A
#
# COMPACT_ATOMS: atom_id res chain seq x y z
N MET A 1 -11.31 -1.18 -4.61
CA MET A 1 -11.07 -2.03 -3.43
C MET A 1 -12.35 -2.59 -2.80
N ASN A 2 -13.37 -1.78 -2.50
CA ASN A 2 -14.57 -2.22 -1.76
C ASN A 2 -15.27 -3.46 -2.32
N TYR A 3 -15.39 -3.58 -3.65
CA TYR A 3 -15.98 -4.75 -4.29
C TYR A 3 -15.20 -6.06 -4.00
N TYR A 4 -13.87 -6.04 -4.14
CA TYR A 4 -13.04 -7.21 -3.89
C TYR A 4 -12.96 -7.55 -2.40
N ALA A 5 -12.90 -6.52 -1.54
CA ALA A 5 -12.99 -6.71 -0.09
C ALA A 5 -14.33 -7.38 0.30
N TYR A 6 -15.44 -6.95 -0.29
CA TYR A 6 -16.75 -7.56 -0.09
C TYR A 6 -16.79 -9.04 -0.51
N ARG A 7 -16.12 -9.40 -1.62
CA ARG A 7 -16.01 -10.78 -2.10
C ARG A 7 -15.15 -11.66 -1.19
N MET A 8 -14.13 -11.10 -0.53
CA MET A 8 -13.24 -11.82 0.40
C MET A 8 -13.74 -11.83 1.84
N MET A 9 -14.84 -11.15 2.14
CA MET A 9 -15.42 -11.12 3.48
C MET A 9 -15.96 -12.49 3.86
N ILE A 10 -15.64 -12.97 5.06
CA ILE A 10 -16.20 -14.20 5.63
C ILE A 10 -17.59 -13.87 6.19
N ARG A 11 -18.59 -14.70 5.86
CA ARG A 11 -19.96 -14.59 6.37
C ARG A 11 -20.40 -15.94 6.90
N THR A 12 -21.16 -15.95 8.00
CA THR A 12 -21.63 -17.17 8.66
C THR A 12 -22.56 -18.03 7.81
N HIS A 13 -23.25 -17.43 6.84
CA HIS A 13 -24.25 -18.11 6.01
C HIS A 13 -23.79 -18.37 4.56
N GLU A 14 -22.55 -18.02 4.20
CA GLU A 14 -22.02 -18.19 2.85
C GLU A 14 -20.63 -18.81 2.89
N GLU A 15 -20.41 -19.85 2.10
CA GLU A 15 -19.06 -20.38 1.92
C GLU A 15 -18.23 -19.46 1.03
N ASN A 16 -17.10 -18.99 1.54
CA ASN A 16 -16.14 -18.22 0.75
C ASN A 16 -15.14 -19.15 0.06
N VAL A 17 -15.51 -19.67 -1.11
CA VAL A 17 -14.68 -20.58 -1.92
C VAL A 17 -13.32 -19.95 -2.24
N ILE A 18 -13.27 -18.64 -2.48
CA ILE A 18 -12.04 -17.92 -2.82
C ILE A 18 -10.98 -18.15 -1.74
N LEU A 19 -11.34 -18.03 -0.46
CA LEU A 19 -10.40 -18.18 0.66
C LEU A 19 -9.94 -19.64 0.90
N LYS A 20 -10.67 -20.63 0.38
CA LYS A 20 -10.34 -22.05 0.53
C LYS A 20 -9.30 -22.53 -0.51
N CYS A 21 -9.09 -21.79 -1.59
CA CYS A 21 -8.26 -22.20 -2.71
C CYS A 21 -6.73 -21.99 -2.51
N ARG A 22 -6.26 -21.69 -1.28
CA ARG A 22 -4.84 -21.62 -0.89
C ARG A 22 -3.99 -20.76 -1.85
N ARG A 23 -3.09 -21.36 -2.64
CA ARG A 23 -2.20 -20.65 -3.57
C ARG A 23 -2.96 -19.84 -4.64
N LEU A 24 -4.11 -20.34 -5.09
CA LEU A 24 -4.96 -19.62 -6.06
C LEU A 24 -5.58 -18.38 -5.43
N PHE A 25 -5.90 -18.41 -4.13
CA PHE A 25 -6.35 -17.21 -3.41
C PHE A 25 -5.27 -16.13 -3.42
N GLN A 26 -4.00 -16.49 -3.15
CA GLN A 26 -2.89 -15.54 -3.15
C GLN A 26 -2.70 -14.89 -4.53
N GLN A 27 -2.74 -15.69 -5.60
CA GLN A 27 -2.68 -15.18 -6.97
C GLN A 27 -3.85 -14.24 -7.25
N PHE A 28 -5.07 -14.65 -6.91
CA PHE A 28 -6.26 -13.81 -7.06
C PHE A 28 -6.12 -12.46 -6.33
N ALA A 29 -5.63 -12.47 -5.09
CA ALA A 29 -5.46 -11.24 -4.30
C ALA A 29 -4.45 -10.28 -4.98
N VAL A 30 -3.32 -10.80 -5.45
CA VAL A 30 -2.30 -10.01 -6.15
C VAL A 30 -2.84 -9.48 -7.48
N ASP A 31 -3.48 -10.32 -8.28
CA ASP A 31 -4.02 -9.94 -9.59
C ASP A 31 -5.09 -8.84 -9.46
N MET A 32 -5.99 -8.98 -8.47
CA MET A 32 -7.02 -7.96 -8.24
C MET A 32 -6.41 -6.65 -7.73
N TYR A 33 -5.36 -6.71 -6.92
CA TYR A 33 -4.62 -5.52 -6.50
C TYR A 33 -3.97 -4.81 -7.70
N VAL A 34 -3.22 -5.54 -8.54
CA VAL A 34 -2.56 -5.01 -9.73
C VAL A 34 -3.57 -4.39 -10.68
N LYS A 35 -4.72 -5.03 -10.89
CA LYS A 35 -5.81 -4.48 -11.71
C LYS A 35 -6.30 -3.14 -11.17
N VAL A 36 -6.58 -3.06 -9.86
CA VAL A 36 -7.09 -1.83 -9.24
C VAL A 36 -6.04 -0.71 -9.29
N GLU A 37 -4.77 -1.01 -8.99
CA GLU A 37 -3.70 -0.03 -9.04
C GLU A 37 -3.40 0.44 -10.46
N THR A 38 -3.52 -0.43 -11.47
CA THR A 38 -3.38 -0.05 -12.88
C THR A 38 -4.44 0.97 -13.28
N GLU A 39 -5.70 0.75 -12.90
CA GLU A 39 -6.79 1.71 -13.14
C GLU A 39 -6.56 3.03 -12.39
N ARG A 40 -6.06 2.97 -11.16
CA ARG A 40 -5.73 4.17 -10.37
C ARG A 40 -4.62 4.99 -11.03
N LEU A 41 -3.57 4.34 -11.52
CA LEU A 41 -2.49 4.99 -12.26
C LEU A 41 -2.96 5.55 -13.60
N ALA A 42 -3.81 4.83 -14.32
CA ALA A 42 -4.43 5.33 -15.54
C ALA A 42 -5.26 6.58 -15.25
N PHE A 43 -6.07 6.57 -14.20
CA PHE A 43 -6.82 7.74 -13.76
C PHE A 43 -5.91 8.94 -13.47
N ILE A 44 -4.83 8.74 -12.71
CA ILE A 44 -3.85 9.80 -12.41
C ILE A 44 -3.23 10.33 -13.70
N ARG A 45 -2.86 9.46 -14.64
CA ARG A 45 -2.26 9.82 -15.92
C ARG A 45 -3.19 10.67 -16.80
N PHE A 46 -4.46 10.30 -16.90
CA PHE A 46 -5.42 10.98 -17.78
C PHE A 46 -6.09 12.20 -17.15
N ASN A 47 -6.09 12.32 -15.82
CA ASN A 47 -6.80 13.40 -15.10
C ASN A 47 -5.84 14.42 -14.44
N GLN A 48 -4.60 14.57 -14.94
CA GLN A 48 -3.59 15.48 -14.39
C GLN A 48 -4.10 16.93 -14.20
N ALA A 49 -4.83 17.49 -15.18
CA ALA A 49 -5.39 18.84 -15.08
C ALA A 49 -6.36 19.00 -13.91
N LYS A 50 -7.21 18.00 -13.66
CA LYS A 50 -8.15 17.99 -12.53
C LYS A 50 -7.44 17.83 -11.18
N LEU A 51 -6.28 17.17 -11.17
CA LEU A 51 -5.43 17.00 -9.99
C LEU A 51 -4.56 18.23 -9.70
N ARG A 52 -4.82 19.37 -10.36
CA ARG A 52 -4.03 20.61 -10.28
C ARG A 52 -2.54 20.36 -10.54
N SER A 53 -2.23 19.52 -11.54
CA SER A 53 -0.84 19.24 -11.91
C SER A 53 -0.05 20.49 -12.30
N GLU A 54 -0.74 21.53 -12.79
CA GLU A 54 -0.18 22.78 -13.33
C GLU A 54 0.59 23.61 -12.30
N ASP A 55 0.07 23.75 -11.07
CA ASP A 55 0.80 24.44 -9.97
C ASP A 55 2.14 23.76 -9.65
N TYR A 56 2.21 22.43 -9.84
CA TYR A 56 3.41 21.64 -9.57
C TYR A 56 4.40 21.61 -10.73
N ILE A 57 3.93 21.76 -11.96
CA ILE A 57 4.80 21.91 -13.14
C ILE A 57 5.61 23.19 -12.97
N HIS A 58 4.99 24.30 -12.58
CA HIS A 58 5.69 25.58 -12.40
C HIS A 58 6.71 25.53 -11.24
N LEU A 59 6.38 24.86 -10.13
CA LEU A 59 7.31 24.64 -9.02
C LEU A 59 8.48 23.75 -9.43
N ARG A 60 8.23 22.70 -10.22
CA ARG A 60 9.29 21.80 -10.71
C ARG A 60 10.17 22.49 -11.73
N ASP A 61 9.60 23.24 -12.67
CA ASP A 61 10.32 23.98 -13.71
C ASP A 61 11.20 25.09 -13.11
N ALA A 62 10.76 25.72 -12.01
CA ALA A 62 11.59 26.65 -11.24
C ALA A 62 12.79 25.96 -10.53
N ILE A 63 12.71 24.65 -10.29
CA ILE A 63 13.78 23.84 -9.68
C ILE A 63 14.67 23.18 -10.76
N HIS A 64 14.14 22.91 -11.96
CA HIS A 64 14.79 22.18 -13.06
C HIS A 64 15.26 23.09 -14.21
N SER A 65 15.45 24.39 -13.98
CA SER A 65 15.92 25.36 -14.98
C SER A 65 17.39 25.14 -15.40
N ASP A 66 17.73 23.93 -15.85
CA ASP A 66 18.99 23.59 -16.54
C ASP A 66 18.89 22.31 -17.42
N GLY A 67 17.68 21.88 -17.81
CA GLY A 67 17.49 20.61 -18.54
C GLY A 67 16.51 20.70 -19.72
N ASP A 68 17.03 20.51 -20.92
CA ASP A 68 16.39 20.53 -22.24
C ASP A 68 14.96 19.90 -22.28
N VAL A 69 13.97 20.74 -22.55
CA VAL A 69 12.52 20.46 -22.41
C VAL A 69 11.96 19.66 -23.61
N GLN A 70 12.74 19.49 -24.68
CA GLN A 70 12.25 18.96 -25.96
C GLN A 70 12.16 17.42 -26.04
N ASN A 71 12.78 16.66 -25.12
CA ASN A 71 12.86 15.19 -25.20
C ASN A 71 12.16 14.43 -24.05
N ILE A 72 11.49 15.12 -23.14
CA ILE A 72 10.83 14.48 -22.01
C ILE A 72 9.40 14.15 -22.44
N GLY A 73 9.11 12.87 -22.70
CA GLY A 73 7.74 12.39 -22.93
C GLY A 73 6.79 12.88 -21.83
N ARG A 74 5.48 12.99 -22.13
CA ARG A 74 4.49 13.65 -21.24
C ARG A 74 4.64 13.21 -19.78
N LEU A 75 5.21 14.10 -18.97
CA LEU A 75 5.47 13.86 -17.57
C LEU A 75 4.15 13.73 -16.80
N THR A 76 3.94 12.58 -16.17
CA THR A 76 2.81 12.36 -15.25
C THR A 76 3.29 12.54 -13.82
N ILE A 77 2.74 13.53 -13.10
CA ILE A 77 3.16 13.81 -11.73
C ILE A 77 2.28 13.01 -10.77
N LEU A 78 2.89 12.11 -10.00
CA LEU A 78 2.19 11.30 -9.00
C LEU A 78 1.92 12.12 -7.73
N PRO A 79 0.69 12.17 -7.20
CA PRO A 79 0.38 12.92 -5.97
C PRO A 79 1.08 12.31 -4.76
N SER A 80 1.28 13.07 -3.67
CA SER A 80 1.87 12.54 -2.44
C SER A 80 1.03 11.45 -1.76
N THR A 81 -0.28 11.44 -2.02
CA THR A 81 -1.18 10.35 -1.60
C THR A 81 -0.90 9.01 -2.27
N TYR A 82 -0.06 8.97 -3.31
CA TYR A 82 0.40 7.73 -3.92
C TYR A 82 1.67 7.25 -3.21
N ILE A 83 1.57 6.10 -2.54
CA ILE A 83 2.66 5.49 -1.77
C ILE A 83 3.85 5.20 -2.70
N GLY A 84 5.03 5.62 -2.28
CA GLY A 84 6.26 5.45 -3.07
C GLY A 84 6.45 6.46 -4.20
N SER A 85 5.53 7.43 -4.36
CA SER A 85 5.80 8.58 -5.23
C SER A 85 6.96 9.42 -4.67
N PRO A 86 7.70 10.17 -5.51
CA PRO A 86 8.75 11.08 -5.04
C PRO A 86 8.25 12.07 -3.97
N ARG A 87 6.99 12.53 -4.11
CA ARG A 87 6.38 13.46 -3.15
C ARG A 87 6.04 12.80 -1.82
N HIS A 88 5.47 11.60 -1.85
CA HIS A 88 5.25 10.79 -0.65
C HIS A 88 6.55 10.60 0.12
N MET A 89 7.62 10.18 -0.58
CA MET A 89 8.92 9.96 0.06
C MET A 89 9.52 11.25 0.62
N HIS A 90 9.34 12.39 -0.06
CA HIS A 90 9.80 13.68 0.42
C HIS A 90 9.06 14.14 1.68
N GLU A 91 7.73 14.01 1.71
CA GLU A 91 6.91 14.31 2.90
C GLU A 91 7.35 13.43 4.09
N TYR A 92 7.52 12.12 3.90
CA TYR A 92 8.01 11.24 4.97
C TYR A 92 9.39 11.64 5.50
N ALA A 93 10.29 12.09 4.62
CA ALA A 93 11.60 12.58 5.05
C ALA A 93 11.48 13.89 5.86
N GLN A 94 10.62 14.81 5.43
CA GLN A 94 10.37 16.06 6.17
C GLN A 94 9.73 15.79 7.53
N ASP A 95 8.77 14.87 7.61
CA ASP A 95 8.15 14.46 8.86
C ASP A 95 9.19 13.86 9.81
N ALA A 96 10.03 12.94 9.33
CA ALA A 96 11.11 12.35 10.12
C ALA A 96 12.07 13.42 10.66
N MET A 97 12.47 14.39 9.83
CA MET A 97 13.31 15.52 10.26
C MET A 97 12.62 16.40 11.32
N THR A 98 11.30 16.56 11.21
CA THR A 98 10.50 17.30 12.18
C THR A 98 10.47 16.58 13.53
N TYR A 99 10.31 15.24 13.54
CA TYR A 99 10.41 14.45 14.76
C TYR A 99 11.80 14.57 15.39
N VAL A 100 12.87 14.44 14.61
CA VAL A 100 14.25 14.55 15.12
C VAL A 100 14.51 15.94 15.72
N ARG A 101 14.00 17.00 15.08
CA ARG A 101 14.14 18.36 15.59
C ARG A 101 13.43 18.57 16.93
N ASN A 102 12.26 17.97 17.11
CA ASN A 102 11.41 18.20 18.28
C ASN A 102 11.74 17.25 19.45
N TYR A 103 12.15 16.01 19.15
CA TYR A 103 12.29 14.94 20.14
C TYR A 103 13.71 14.35 20.22
N GLY A 104 14.64 14.81 19.37
CA GLY A 104 15.99 14.26 19.28
C GLY A 104 16.09 13.06 18.34
N THR A 105 17.31 12.57 18.13
CA THR A 105 17.56 11.41 17.28
C THR A 105 17.03 10.13 17.93
N PRO A 106 16.41 9.21 17.18
CA PRO A 106 15.98 7.93 17.73
C PRO A 106 17.20 7.06 18.10
N ASP A 107 17.23 6.59 19.35
CA ASP A 107 18.30 5.73 19.86
C ASP A 107 17.97 4.22 19.80
N LEU A 108 16.70 3.88 19.53
CA LEU A 108 16.19 2.51 19.58
C LEU A 108 15.55 2.11 18.26
N PHE A 109 15.96 0.96 17.74
CA PHE A 109 15.33 0.30 16.59
C PHE A 109 14.76 -1.04 17.03
N ILE A 110 13.43 -1.15 17.09
CA ILE A 110 12.71 -2.38 17.45
C ILE A 110 12.18 -3.04 16.20
N THR A 111 12.54 -4.30 16.00
CA THR A 111 11.96 -5.14 14.95
C THR A 111 10.93 -6.08 15.57
N VAL A 112 9.67 -5.97 15.17
CA VAL A 112 8.60 -6.91 15.54
C VAL A 112 8.38 -7.87 14.39
N THR A 113 8.49 -9.17 14.65
CA THR A 113 8.28 -10.23 13.65
C THR A 113 6.98 -10.97 13.93
N CYS A 114 6.21 -11.28 12.89
CA CYS A 114 4.99 -12.05 13.05
C CYS A 114 5.31 -13.49 13.47
N ASN A 115 4.62 -14.01 14.49
CA ASN A 115 4.70 -15.42 14.87
C ASN A 115 3.50 -16.18 14.30
N PRO A 116 3.69 -17.13 13.37
CA PRO A 116 2.59 -17.91 12.79
C PRO A 116 1.92 -18.88 13.78
N LYS A 117 2.49 -19.09 14.97
CA LYS A 117 1.94 -19.93 16.06
C LYS A 117 1.10 -19.13 17.07
N TRP A 118 0.75 -17.88 16.76
CA TRP A 118 -0.17 -17.13 17.60
C TRP A 118 -1.55 -17.81 17.63
N THR A 119 -2.15 -17.87 18.81
CA THR A 119 -3.41 -18.61 19.03
C THR A 119 -4.57 -18.01 18.23
N GLU A 120 -4.52 -16.71 17.96
CA GLU A 120 -5.46 -16.01 17.09
C GLU A 120 -5.35 -16.48 15.64
N ILE A 121 -4.15 -16.83 15.16
CA ILE A 121 -3.98 -17.38 13.82
C ILE A 121 -4.51 -18.81 13.80
N GLU A 122 -4.10 -19.64 14.75
CA GLU A 122 -4.48 -21.06 14.79
C GLU A 122 -5.99 -21.25 14.95
N ARG A 123 -6.68 -20.39 15.70
CA ARG A 123 -8.13 -20.44 15.90
C ARG A 123 -8.93 -20.16 14.63
N GLU A 124 -8.43 -19.30 13.76
CA GLU A 124 -9.16 -18.83 12.57
C GLU A 124 -8.86 -19.68 11.31
N LEU A 125 -7.92 -20.63 11.41
CA LEU A 125 -7.60 -21.56 10.32
C LEU A 125 -8.60 -22.71 10.25
N GLU A 126 -9.09 -22.99 9.04
CA GLU A 126 -9.92 -24.18 8.80
C GLU A 126 -9.07 -25.47 8.80
N PRO A 127 -9.67 -26.66 9.04
CA PRO A 127 -8.97 -27.92 8.99
C PRO A 127 -8.17 -28.12 7.70
N GLY A 128 -6.86 -28.37 7.83
CA GLY A 128 -5.96 -28.58 6.71
C GLY A 128 -5.45 -27.30 6.03
N GLN A 129 -5.78 -26.10 6.52
CA GLN A 129 -5.12 -24.86 6.13
C GLN A 129 -3.82 -24.67 6.92
N LYS A 130 -2.77 -24.16 6.27
CA LYS A 130 -1.57 -23.67 6.95
C LYS A 130 -1.67 -22.15 7.11
N PRO A 131 -0.96 -21.53 8.08
CA PRO A 131 -0.87 -20.07 8.17
C PRO A 131 -0.47 -19.42 6.84
N GLN A 132 0.45 -20.07 6.11
CA GLN A 132 0.90 -19.65 4.79
C GLN A 132 -0.22 -19.61 3.75
N ASP A 133 -1.32 -20.34 3.90
CA ASP A 133 -2.43 -20.28 2.95
C ASP A 133 -3.33 -19.05 3.18
N ARG A 134 -3.29 -18.46 4.39
CA ARG A 134 -4.18 -17.38 4.86
C ARG A 134 -3.41 -16.14 5.30
N HIS A 135 -2.74 -15.52 4.33
CA HIS A 135 -1.98 -14.28 4.55
C HIS A 135 -2.85 -13.12 5.09
N ASP A 136 -4.15 -13.14 4.76
CA ASP A 136 -5.12 -12.17 5.24
C ASP A 136 -5.35 -12.26 6.75
N ILE A 137 -5.25 -13.45 7.35
CA ILE A 137 -5.32 -13.65 8.81
C ILE A 137 -4.01 -13.20 9.43
N ILE A 138 -2.86 -13.64 8.89
CA ILE A 138 -1.53 -13.28 9.39
C ILE A 138 -1.38 -11.76 9.46
N ALA A 139 -1.69 -11.05 8.37
CA ALA A 139 -1.57 -9.59 8.31
C ALA A 139 -2.48 -8.89 9.34
N ARG A 140 -3.71 -9.40 9.53
CA ARG A 140 -4.67 -8.84 10.51
C ARG A 140 -4.20 -9.06 11.94
N VAL A 141 -3.79 -10.28 12.30
CA VAL A 141 -3.30 -10.58 13.65
C VAL A 141 -2.00 -9.84 13.93
N PHE A 142 -1.09 -9.75 12.95
CA PHE A 142 0.11 -8.92 13.07
C PHE A 142 -0.22 -7.46 13.34
N GLN A 143 -1.19 -6.89 12.64
CA GLN A 143 -1.61 -5.51 12.89
C GLN A 143 -2.28 -5.33 14.26
N GLN A 144 -2.98 -6.34 14.78
CA GLN A 144 -3.56 -6.31 16.12
C GLN A 144 -2.49 -6.37 17.21
N ASN A 145 -1.50 -7.25 17.05
CA ASN A 145 -0.45 -7.49 18.06
C ASN A 145 0.70 -6.47 18.00
N SER A 146 0.95 -5.85 16.85
CA SER A 146 2.00 -4.85 16.68
C SER A 146 1.56 -3.42 17.01
N ARG A 147 0.29 -3.22 17.43
CA ARG A 147 -0.15 -1.96 18.03
C ARG A 147 0.41 -1.89 19.46
N LEU A 148 1.67 -1.44 19.56
CA LEU A 148 2.22 -0.85 20.78
C LEU A 148 1.53 0.48 21.08
#